data_AF-A0A0P9KGQ8-F1
#
_entry.id   AF-A0A0P9KGQ8-F1
#
_cell.length_a   1.000
_cell.length_b   1.000
_cell.length_c   1.000
_cell.angle_alpha   90.00
_cell.angle_beta   90.00
_cell.angle_gamma   90.00
#
_symmetry.space_group_name_H-M   'P 1'
#
loop_
_entity.id
_entity.type
_entity.pdbx_description
1 polymer ?
#
loop_
_entity_poly.entity_id
_entity_poly.type
_entity_poly.pdbx_seq_one_letter_code
_entity_poly.pdbx_strand_id
1 'polypeptide(L)'
;MPEEQQPKAAQWPAGETMTAHCPNCETPATVDIVNVKAWEMTWRPVDCDNCFAEFELSADGSTALLLGPAEQSTARGRELLSKIFVFDPNEDTP
;
A
#
# COMPACT_ATOMS: atom_id res chain seq x y z
N MET A 1 -37.08 -1.17 -1.28
CA MET A 1 -35.70 -1.59 -0.94
C MET A 1 -34.80 -0.97 -2.00
N PRO A 2 -33.75 -0.22 -1.65
CA PRO A 2 -32.84 0.32 -2.66
C PRO A 2 -32.09 -0.86 -3.30
N GLU A 3 -32.05 -0.90 -4.63
CA GLU A 3 -31.21 -1.84 -5.36
C GLU A 3 -29.76 -1.59 -4.96
N GLU A 4 -29.16 -2.56 -4.27
CA GLU A 4 -27.71 -2.65 -4.14
C GLU A 4 -27.15 -2.70 -5.56
N GLN A 5 -26.56 -1.60 -6.01
CA GLN A 5 -25.87 -1.51 -7.29
C GLN A 5 -24.77 -2.55 -7.27
N GLN A 6 -25.04 -3.70 -7.88
CA GLN A 6 -24.04 -4.73 -8.10
C GLN A 6 -22.85 -4.06 -8.79
N PRO A 7 -21.66 -4.06 -8.20
CA PRO A 7 -20.50 -3.40 -8.80
C PRO A 7 -20.27 -4.05 -10.17
N LYS A 8 -20.43 -3.25 -11.22
CA LYS A 8 -20.16 -3.66 -12.59
C LYS A 8 -18.74 -4.24 -12.63
N ALA A 9 -18.61 -5.51 -13.02
CA ALA A 9 -17.32 -6.18 -13.09
C ALA A 9 -16.29 -5.31 -13.83
N ALA A 10 -15.12 -5.14 -13.23
CA ALA A 10 -14.07 -4.31 -13.81
C ALA A 10 -13.55 -4.94 -15.12
N GLN A 11 -13.48 -4.13 -16.17
CA GLN A 11 -13.02 -4.57 -17.49
C GLN A 11 -11.51 -4.42 -17.60
N TRP A 12 -10.78 -5.40 -17.04
CA TRP A 12 -9.32 -5.47 -17.16
C TRP A 12 -8.89 -5.58 -18.63
N PRO A 13 -7.73 -4.99 -19.01
CA PRO A 13 -7.24 -5.04 -20.38
C PRO A 13 -6.92 -6.48 -20.83
N ALA A 14 -6.85 -6.66 -22.14
CA ALA A 14 -6.39 -7.90 -22.74
C ALA A 14 -4.90 -8.16 -22.42
N GLY A 15 -4.50 -9.43 -22.39
CA GLY A 15 -3.14 -9.85 -22.03
C GLY A 15 -3.03 -10.35 -20.59
N GLU A 16 -1.89 -10.94 -20.23
CA GLU A 16 -1.67 -11.56 -18.91
C GLU A 16 -1.18 -10.56 -17.86
N THR A 17 -0.58 -9.47 -18.31
CA THR A 17 0.08 -8.46 -17.48
C THR A 17 -0.37 -7.04 -17.83
N MET A 18 -0.29 -6.13 -16.87
CA MET A 18 -0.47 -4.69 -17.04
C MET A 18 0.68 -3.93 -16.38
N THR A 19 1.07 -2.78 -16.92
CA THR A 19 2.03 -1.90 -16.26
C THR A 19 1.28 -0.95 -15.31
N ALA A 20 1.76 -0.84 -14.08
CA ALA A 20 1.29 0.12 -13.08
C ALA A 20 2.44 1.00 -12.61
N HIS A 21 2.15 2.24 -12.24
CA HIS A 21 3.13 3.14 -11.64
C HIS A 21 2.88 3.23 -10.14
N CYS A 22 3.92 3.03 -9.33
CA CYS A 22 3.79 3.16 -7.89
C CYS A 22 3.34 4.60 -7.53
N PRO A 23 2.25 4.81 -6.78
CA PRO A 23 1.77 6.14 -6.43
C PRO A 23 2.69 6.89 -5.46
N ASN A 24 3.67 6.21 -4.84
CA ASN A 24 4.64 6.81 -3.92
C ASN A 24 5.95 7.24 -4.60
N CYS A 25 6.50 6.42 -5.51
CA CYS A 25 7.83 6.64 -6.10
C CYS A 25 7.87 6.60 -7.63
N GLU A 26 6.70 6.51 -8.29
CA GLU A 26 6.50 6.49 -9.74
C GLU A 26 7.18 5.34 -10.50
N THR A 27 7.89 4.46 -9.79
CA THR A 27 8.58 3.31 -10.39
C THR A 27 7.56 2.40 -11.08
N PRO A 28 7.76 2.07 -12.37
CA PRO A 28 6.87 1.16 -13.09
C PRO A 28 7.04 -0.28 -12.60
N ALA A 29 5.94 -0.99 -12.46
CA ALA A 29 5.89 -2.41 -12.11
C ALA A 29 5.03 -3.16 -13.14
N THR A 30 5.50 -4.34 -13.58
CA THR A 30 4.70 -5.26 -14.39
C THR A 30 3.87 -6.14 -13.45
N VAL A 31 2.55 -6.04 -13.56
CA VAL A 31 1.59 -6.68 -12.65
C VAL A 31 0.81 -7.75 -13.40
N ASP A 32 0.82 -8.97 -12.90
CA ASP A 32 -0.03 -10.05 -13.41
C ASP A 32 -1.51 -9.76 -13.13
N ILE A 33 -2.32 -9.75 -14.19
CA ILE A 33 -3.77 -9.50 -14.16
C ILE A 33 -4.60 -10.75 -14.45
N VAL A 34 -3.97 -11.91 -14.61
CA VAL A 34 -4.68 -13.19 -14.87
C VAL A 34 -5.67 -13.55 -13.77
N ASN A 35 -5.28 -13.39 -12.49
CA ASN A 35 -6.12 -13.77 -11.35
C ASN A 35 -7.30 -12.81 -11.15
N VAL A 36 -7.09 -11.50 -11.32
CA VAL A 36 -8.18 -10.52 -11.19
C VAL A 36 -9.23 -10.67 -12.28
N LYS A 37 -8.84 -11.13 -13.47
CA LYS A 37 -9.80 -11.53 -14.51
C LYS A 37 -10.52 -12.83 -14.17
N ALA A 38 -9.79 -13.85 -13.70
CA ALA A 38 -10.37 -15.15 -13.37
C ALA A 38 -11.38 -15.07 -12.21
N TRP A 39 -11.19 -14.13 -11.29
CA TRP A 39 -12.02 -13.96 -10.10
C TRP A 39 -12.88 -12.69 -10.13
N GLU A 40 -13.00 -12.04 -11.29
CA GLU A 40 -13.82 -10.83 -11.50
C GLU A 40 -13.58 -9.71 -10.47
N MET A 41 -12.32 -9.54 -10.04
CA MET A 41 -11.95 -8.56 -9.03
C MET A 41 -11.89 -7.15 -9.60
N THR A 42 -12.26 -6.16 -8.80
CA THR A 42 -12.16 -4.74 -9.19
C THR A 42 -10.76 -4.16 -9.04
N TRP A 43 -9.99 -4.70 -8.09
CA TRP A 43 -8.69 -4.17 -7.68
C TRP A 43 -7.63 -5.28 -7.63
N ARG A 44 -6.39 -4.94 -7.95
CA ARG A 44 -5.21 -5.78 -7.82
C ARG A 44 -4.26 -5.14 -6.80
N PRO A 45 -4.06 -5.72 -5.60
CA PRO A 45 -3.02 -5.23 -4.70
C PRO A 45 -1.64 -5.47 -5.31
N VAL A 46 -0.68 -4.57 -5.08
CA VAL A 46 0.67 -4.59 -5.66
C VAL A 46 1.65 -4.06 -4.62
N ASP A 47 2.76 -4.78 -4.48
CA ASP A 47 3.89 -4.35 -3.67
C ASP A 47 4.95 -3.73 -4.59
N CYS A 48 5.41 -2.51 -4.26
CA CYS A 48 6.47 -1.87 -5.02
C CYS A 48 7.84 -2.37 -4.57
N ASP A 49 8.57 -3.06 -5.43
CA ASP A 49 9.91 -3.58 -5.12
C ASP A 49 10.96 -2.49 -4.84
N ASN A 50 10.73 -1.25 -5.27
CA ASN A 50 11.69 -0.15 -5.10
C ASN A 50 11.55 0.58 -3.77
N CYS A 51 10.31 0.91 -3.38
CA CYS A 51 10.05 1.69 -2.16
C CYS A 51 9.28 0.93 -1.09
N PHE A 52 8.94 -0.34 -1.32
CA PHE A 52 8.18 -1.19 -0.39
C PHE A 52 6.82 -0.62 0.03
N ALA A 53 6.24 0.22 -0.82
CA ALA A 53 4.86 0.67 -0.67
C ALA A 53 3.88 -0.39 -1.17
N GLU A 54 2.77 -0.55 -0.47
CA GLU A 54 1.63 -1.36 -0.90
C GLU A 54 0.59 -0.43 -1.55
N PHE A 55 0.08 -0.80 -2.72
CA PHE A 55 -0.93 -0.03 -3.43
C PHE A 55 -1.90 -0.93 -4.20
N GLU A 56 -3.05 -0.41 -4.57
CA GLU A 56 -4.01 -1.10 -5.43
C GLU A 56 -3.96 -0.54 -6.84
N LEU A 57 -4.05 -1.44 -7.82
CA LEU A 57 -4.22 -1.14 -9.24
C LEU A 57 -5.67 -1.41 -9.65
N SER A 58 -6.23 -0.52 -10.45
CA SER A 58 -7.52 -0.66 -11.12
C SER A 58 -7.38 -1.13 -12.56
N ALA A 59 -8.48 -1.65 -13.13
CA ALA A 59 -8.56 -1.98 -14.55
C ALA A 59 -8.33 -0.81 -15.51
N ASP A 60 -8.60 0.44 -15.10
CA ASP A 60 -8.36 1.65 -15.88
C ASP A 60 -6.90 2.16 -15.79
N GLY A 61 -6.05 1.45 -15.04
CA GLY A 61 -4.65 1.81 -14.82
C GLY A 61 -4.42 2.80 -13.67
N SER A 62 -5.48 3.27 -12.99
CA SER A 62 -5.32 4.10 -11.80
C SER A 62 -4.75 3.29 -10.63
N THR A 63 -4.00 3.98 -9.77
CA THR A 63 -3.36 3.37 -8.60
C THR A 63 -3.68 4.15 -7.33
N ALA A 64 -3.97 3.45 -6.24
CA ALA A 64 -4.25 4.03 -4.93
C ALA A 64 -3.28 3.50 -3.87
N LEU A 65 -2.57 4.39 -3.18
CA LEU A 65 -1.63 4.02 -2.12
C LEU A 65 -2.41 3.46 -0.90
N LEU A 66 -2.06 2.26 -0.45
CA LEU A 66 -2.60 1.67 0.78
C LEU A 66 -1.67 1.90 1.96
N LEU A 67 -0.38 1.58 1.77
CA LEU A 67 0.64 1.70 2.79
C LEU A 67 1.90 2.27 2.17
N GLY A 68 2.34 3.43 2.67
CA GLY A 68 3.64 4.00 2.30
C GLY A 68 4.80 3.26 2.96
N PRO A 69 6.05 3.46 2.49
CA PRO A 69 7.22 3.00 3.22
C PRO A 69 7.19 3.46 4.68
N ALA A 70 7.71 2.63 5.57
CA ALA A 70 7.91 3.04 6.96
C ALA A 70 8.72 4.34 7.01
N GLU A 71 8.22 5.31 7.77
CA GLU A 71 8.96 6.55 7.98
C GLU A 71 10.35 6.25 8.52
N GLN A 72 11.36 6.92 7.96
CA GLN A 72 12.71 6.80 8.50
C GLN A 72 12.71 7.36 9.92
N SER A 73 13.19 6.57 10.87
CA SER A 73 13.37 7.03 12.24
C SER A 73 14.25 8.27 12.26
N THR A 74 13.76 9.33 12.93
CA THR A 74 14.53 10.57 13.11
C THR A 74 15.76 10.30 13.97
N ALA A 75 16.79 11.15 13.90
CA ALA A 75 17.96 11.05 14.76
C ALA A 75 17.58 10.99 16.25
N ARG A 76 16.63 11.83 16.67
CA ARG A 76 16.04 11.82 18.01
C ARG A 76 15.33 10.49 18.31
N GLY A 77 14.54 9.97 17.37
CA GLY A 77 13.86 8.68 17.51
C GLY A 77 14.84 7.53 17.73
N ARG A 78 15.94 7.50 16.98
CA ARG A 78 17.01 6.49 17.15
C ARG A 78 17.70 6.60 18.51
N GLU A 79 17.95 7.83 18.97
CA GLU A 79 18.52 8.10 20.29
C GLU A 79 17.59 7.59 21.41
N LEU A 80 16.28 7.81 21.28
CA LEU A 80 15.28 7.35 22.24
C LEU A 80 15.17 5.83 22.31
N LEU A 81 15.28 5.12 21.18
CA LEU A 81 15.28 3.65 21.17
C LEU A 81 16.47 3.04 21.92
N SER A 82 17.56 3.79 22.06
CA SER A 82 18.76 3.37 22.80
C SER A 82 18.72 3.75 24.29
N LYS A 83 17.70 4.50 24.73
CA LYS A 83 17.54 4.93 26.13
C LYS A 83 16.66 3.92 26.87
N ILE A 84 17.18 3.40 27.99
CA ILE A 84 16.39 2.61 28.93
C ILE A 84 15.56 3.60 29.75
N PHE A 85 14.24 3.56 29.58
CA PHE A 85 13.31 4.28 30.45
C PHE A 85 13.03 3.43 31.68
N VAL A 86 13.52 3.86 32.83
CA VAL A 86 13.14 3.28 34.12
C VAL A 86 12.07 4.19 34.71
N PHE A 87 10.89 3.63 34.98
CA PHE A 87 9.87 4.35 35.73
C PHE A 87 10.26 4.33 37.22
N ASP A 88 10.63 5.49 37.76
CA ASP A 88 10.80 5.67 39.21
C ASP A 88 9.54 6.33 39.80
N PRO A 89 8.71 5.58 40.56
CA PRO A 89 7.51 6.12 41.18
C PRO A 89 7.80 7.15 42.30
N ASN A 90 9.06 7.36 42.68
CA ASN A 90 9.46 8.32 43.71
C ASN A 90 10.29 9.48 43.17
N GLU A 91 10.55 9.55 41.86
CA GLU A 91 11.11 10.75 41.25
C GLU A 91 10.05 11.85 41.22
N ASP A 92 10.19 12.86 42.08
CA ASP A 92 9.54 14.16 41.93
C ASP A 92 10.14 14.83 40.67
N THR A 93 9.53 14.59 39.51
CA THR A 93 9.84 15.40 38.32
C THR A 93 9.31 16.83 38.51
N PRO A 94 10.13 17.88 38.34
CA PRO A 94 9.69 19.28 38.40
C PRO A 94 8.78 19.70 37.24
#